data_AF-A0A5C6A002-F1
#
_entry.id   AF-A0A5C6A002-F1
#
_cell.length_a   1.000
_cell.length_b   1.000
_cell.length_c   1.000
_cell.angle_alpha   90.00
_cell.angle_beta   90.00
_cell.angle_gamma   90.00
#
_symmetry.space_group_name_H-M   'P 1'
#
loop_
_entity.id
_entity.type
_entity.pdbx_description
1 polymer ?
#
loop_
_entity_poly.entity_id
_entity_poly.type
_entity_poly.pdbx_seq_one_letter_code
_entity_poly.pdbx_strand_id
1 'polypeptide(L)'
;MSDGSTRRVLAALFGLFLTTGASLGATFATLDVPRFQSNGFRFGDFADNFFGNFDVSNGYFGLDLTEDVDITDPSAGLFGGVGSDISTDFDAMTTQLEIRVRVGSLNEATNFRVVLADNDGEGVGDEFQFYIDIASVTPGEFVTIIQPLTNPGPVFVQPGFELNPGDTIQNYGLTQMQIQSEYGGTARLQVDIESVKLVDPEAPENPLLIELTPATYATQGQTFTFGSFSDAGVVDQTSGNFIIDTTQSATPAGTGGIGFNGLNIAFDATQYQIEVEAKLMPNNTADSFNLIMGDVDGDDSGPELGSDDYIFTVPTSEFNTTDFTTFTLPLGTGSESERVNTFDFVNGGDGLQNFGLTQLQIQANADFTNSGLGIEIVRFSIVRIPELEGDYNGDGMVDAADYTVWRDGDSADSTQAGYDLWAANYGATPGSGPAEGATAAVPEPTTLVALLLGLATIGVARRR
;
A
#
# COMPACT_ATOMS: atom_id res chain seq x y z
N MET A 1 29.40 42.17 43.15
CA MET A 1 29.73 40.77 43.46
C MET A 1 28.74 39.91 42.67
N SER A 2 29.25 39.17 41.68
CA SER A 2 28.66 38.15 40.76
C SER A 2 27.13 38.14 40.59
N ASP A 3 26.48 38.33 39.44
CA ASP A 3 26.67 37.90 38.04
C ASP A 3 27.35 36.53 37.79
N GLY A 4 26.63 35.65 37.07
CA GLY A 4 27.15 34.41 36.51
C GLY A 4 26.29 33.16 36.76
N SER A 5 25.19 32.99 36.04
CA SER A 5 24.84 31.65 35.52
C SER A 5 24.08 31.76 34.18
N THR A 6 24.89 31.69 33.14
CA THR A 6 24.54 31.56 31.72
C THR A 6 23.56 30.39 31.52
N ARG A 7 22.30 30.69 31.19
CA ARG A 7 21.42 29.73 30.51
C ARG A 7 21.98 29.53 29.10
N ARG A 8 22.75 28.47 28.91
CA ARG A 8 23.10 27.97 27.58
C ARG A 8 21.83 27.42 26.95
N VAL A 9 21.27 28.17 26.01
CA VAL A 9 20.34 27.65 25.00
C VAL A 9 21.12 26.58 24.24
N LEU A 10 20.75 25.31 24.39
CA LEU A 10 21.14 24.28 23.43
C LEU A 10 20.44 24.65 22.13
N ALA A 11 21.20 25.17 21.17
CA ALA A 11 20.81 25.12 19.76
C ALA A 11 20.75 23.64 19.38
N ALA A 12 19.57 23.17 18.97
CA ALA A 12 19.44 21.87 18.33
C ALA A 12 20.26 21.91 17.03
N LEU A 13 21.25 21.02 16.95
CA LEU A 13 21.97 20.74 15.71
C LEU A 13 20.96 20.03 14.79
N PHE A 14 20.51 20.70 13.73
CA PHE A 14 19.76 20.07 12.64
C PHE A 14 20.69 19.10 11.92
N GLY A 15 20.45 17.80 12.07
CA GLY A 15 21.22 16.75 11.41
C GLY A 15 20.52 16.32 10.13
N LEU A 16 21.15 16.59 8.98
CA LEU A 16 20.85 15.90 7.72
C LEU A 16 21.22 14.42 7.91
N PHE A 17 20.23 13.52 7.83
CA PHE A 17 20.48 12.08 7.89
C PHE A 17 20.68 11.56 6.46
N LEU A 18 21.93 11.24 6.14
CA LEU A 18 22.32 10.55 4.91
C LEU A 18 22.39 9.05 5.21
N THR A 19 21.56 8.27 4.54
CA THR A 19 21.59 6.79 4.63
C THR A 19 22.02 6.19 3.30
N THR A 20 22.61 4.99 3.36
CA THR A 20 23.04 4.22 2.18
C THR A 20 22.08 3.06 1.87
N GLY A 21 20.91 3.00 2.53
CA GLY A 21 19.93 1.92 2.37
C GLY A 21 18.51 2.45 2.48
N ALA A 22 17.56 1.74 1.85
CA ALA A 22 16.13 2.00 1.94
C ALA A 22 15.64 1.84 3.39
N SER A 23 14.64 2.63 3.79
CA SER A 23 13.91 2.36 5.04
C SER A 23 13.05 1.11 4.92
N LEU A 24 12.73 0.53 6.08
CA LEU A 24 11.93 -0.70 6.24
C LEU A 24 10.45 -0.38 6.53
N GLY A 25 9.95 0.75 6.02
CA GLY A 25 8.62 1.28 6.35
C GLY A 25 7.62 1.22 5.18
N ALA A 26 6.33 1.40 5.48
CA ALA A 26 5.29 1.46 4.45
C ALA A 26 5.49 2.68 3.54
N THR A 27 5.45 2.46 2.22
CA THR A 27 5.48 3.53 1.22
C THR A 27 4.05 3.85 0.77
N PHE A 28 3.60 5.09 0.98
CA PHE A 28 2.26 5.55 0.58
C PHE A 28 2.21 6.12 -0.84
N ALA A 29 3.33 6.69 -1.29
CA ALA A 29 3.44 7.25 -2.63
C ALA A 29 4.89 7.25 -3.11
N THR A 30 5.07 7.04 -4.40
CA THR A 30 6.35 7.17 -5.10
C THR A 30 6.19 8.07 -6.32
N LEU A 31 7.03 9.10 -6.43
CA LEU A 31 7.28 9.86 -7.64
C LEU A 31 8.62 9.41 -8.23
N ASP A 32 8.55 8.66 -9.33
CA ASP A 32 9.67 8.15 -10.12
C ASP A 32 9.36 8.25 -11.62
N VAL A 33 10.27 7.78 -12.47
CA VAL A 33 10.09 7.84 -13.93
C VAL A 33 8.85 7.09 -14.42
N PRO A 34 8.58 5.82 -14.00
CA PRO A 34 7.34 5.14 -14.33
C PRO A 34 6.09 5.94 -13.96
N ARG A 35 6.03 6.48 -12.73
CA ARG A 35 4.89 7.29 -12.30
C ARG A 35 4.71 8.53 -13.15
N PHE A 36 5.80 9.26 -13.42
CA PHE A 36 5.78 10.43 -14.29
C PHE A 36 5.36 10.11 -15.73
N GLN A 37 5.73 8.96 -16.27
CA GLN A 37 5.33 8.57 -17.63
C GLN A 37 3.83 8.24 -17.72
N SER A 38 3.23 7.73 -16.65
CA SER A 38 1.80 7.40 -16.60
C SER A 38 0.92 8.66 -16.57
N ASN A 39 1.22 9.59 -15.67
CA ASN A 39 0.37 10.77 -15.44
C ASN A 39 1.14 11.99 -14.93
N GLY A 40 2.37 12.16 -15.42
CA GLY A 40 3.24 13.27 -15.04
C GLY A 40 2.96 14.56 -15.82
N PHE A 41 3.39 15.65 -15.22
CA PHE A 41 3.36 16.98 -15.81
C PHE A 41 4.65 17.73 -15.48
N ARG A 42 4.90 18.80 -16.25
CA ARG A 42 6.04 19.68 -16.07
C ARG A 42 5.69 21.09 -16.52
N PHE A 43 6.32 22.07 -15.90
CA PHE A 43 6.06 23.48 -16.16
C PHE A 43 7.31 24.33 -15.91
N GLY A 44 7.25 25.59 -16.35
CA GLY A 44 8.35 26.54 -16.22
C GLY A 44 9.62 26.03 -16.92
N ASP A 45 10.75 26.15 -16.24
CA ASP A 45 12.08 25.86 -16.79
C ASP A 45 12.31 24.39 -17.18
N PHE A 46 11.45 23.46 -16.74
CA PHE A 46 11.53 22.04 -17.11
C PHE A 46 10.67 21.68 -18.34
N ALA A 47 9.93 22.62 -18.93
CA ALA A 47 9.15 22.38 -20.15
C ALA A 47 10.04 22.35 -21.41
N ASP A 48 9.61 21.62 -22.46
CA ASP A 48 10.36 21.38 -23.72
C ASP A 48 10.87 22.62 -24.48
N ASN A 49 10.41 23.82 -24.09
CA ASN A 49 10.65 25.07 -24.81
C ASN A 49 11.49 26.07 -23.99
N PHE A 50 12.07 25.66 -22.87
CA PHE A 50 12.84 26.54 -21.98
C PHE A 50 14.27 26.01 -21.72
N PHE A 51 15.14 26.85 -21.16
CA PHE A 51 16.59 26.64 -21.12
C PHE A 51 17.08 25.52 -20.17
N GLY A 52 16.18 24.86 -19.43
CA GLY A 52 16.49 23.71 -18.59
C GLY A 52 16.46 22.39 -19.37
N ASN A 53 17.36 21.46 -19.01
CA ASN A 53 17.31 20.10 -19.54
C ASN A 53 16.58 19.19 -18.54
N PHE A 54 15.49 18.57 -18.99
CA PHE A 54 14.76 17.53 -18.27
C PHE A 54 14.86 16.23 -19.08
N ASP A 55 15.46 15.20 -18.49
CA ASP A 55 15.68 13.91 -19.16
C ASP A 55 15.26 12.75 -18.24
N VAL A 56 14.49 11.81 -18.77
CA VAL A 56 14.08 10.58 -18.05
C VAL A 56 14.62 9.31 -18.69
N SER A 57 15.39 9.43 -19.78
CA SER A 57 15.86 8.29 -20.59
C SER A 57 16.78 7.32 -19.86
N ASN A 58 17.38 7.76 -18.75
CA ASN A 58 18.29 6.97 -17.93
C ASN A 58 17.60 6.30 -16.73
N GLY A 59 16.27 6.35 -16.63
CA GLY A 59 15.52 5.76 -15.52
C GLY A 59 15.47 6.61 -14.25
N TYR A 60 15.90 7.87 -14.32
CA TYR A 60 15.80 8.88 -13.26
C TYR A 60 15.47 10.24 -13.87
N PHE A 61 14.98 11.18 -13.07
CA PHE A 61 14.81 12.58 -13.47
C PHE A 61 16.16 13.30 -13.50
N GLY A 62 16.74 13.46 -14.68
CA GLY A 62 17.90 14.33 -14.91
C GLY A 62 17.46 15.78 -15.02
N LEU A 63 17.74 16.57 -14.00
CA LEU A 63 17.40 18.00 -13.91
C LEU A 63 18.68 18.83 -14.03
N ASP A 64 18.79 19.65 -15.07
CA ASP A 64 19.93 20.57 -15.24
C ASP A 64 19.46 21.96 -15.67
N LEU A 65 19.48 22.90 -14.72
CA LEU A 65 19.10 24.30 -14.90
C LEU A 65 20.37 25.15 -15.05
N THR A 66 20.90 25.25 -16.27
CA THR A 66 22.28 25.68 -16.51
C THR A 66 22.55 27.18 -16.34
N GLU A 67 21.53 28.02 -16.45
CA GLU A 67 21.53 29.48 -16.26
C GLU A 67 20.16 29.96 -16.77
N ASP A 68 19.16 30.19 -15.91
CA ASP A 68 18.02 30.99 -16.36
C ASP A 68 18.44 32.47 -16.35
N VAL A 69 18.87 32.91 -17.52
CA VAL A 69 19.09 34.32 -17.80
C VAL A 69 18.32 34.63 -19.07
N ASP A 70 16.99 34.48 -19.04
CA ASP A 70 16.18 35.24 -19.98
C ASP A 70 16.29 36.74 -19.63
N ILE A 71 17.32 37.37 -20.19
CA ILE A 71 17.58 38.81 -20.10
C ILE A 71 16.44 39.66 -20.68
N THR A 72 15.44 39.04 -21.33
CA THR A 72 14.34 39.71 -22.01
C THR A 72 13.00 39.63 -21.26
N ASP A 73 12.85 38.74 -20.27
CA ASP A 73 11.67 38.67 -19.40
C ASP A 73 12.04 38.59 -17.90
N PRO A 74 12.13 39.74 -17.20
CA PRO A 74 12.41 39.77 -15.76
C PRO A 74 11.25 39.25 -14.88
N SER A 75 10.13 38.82 -15.46
CA SER A 75 8.99 38.19 -14.77
C SER A 75 8.87 36.68 -14.98
N ALA A 76 9.66 36.07 -15.88
CA ALA A 76 9.67 34.63 -16.15
C ALA A 76 10.64 33.84 -15.24
N GLY A 77 10.86 34.32 -14.01
CA GLY A 77 12.02 33.95 -13.22
C GLY A 77 12.14 32.47 -12.85
N LEU A 78 13.32 31.93 -13.12
CA LEU A 78 14.10 30.93 -12.37
C LEU A 78 13.25 29.91 -11.63
N PHE A 79 12.31 29.28 -12.32
CA PHE A 79 11.34 28.40 -11.71
C PHE A 79 10.83 27.36 -12.69
N GLY A 80 11.02 26.10 -12.33
CA GLY A 80 10.42 24.97 -13.00
C GLY A 80 9.94 23.96 -11.98
N GLY A 81 8.93 23.20 -12.37
CA GLY A 81 8.53 22.01 -11.62
C GLY A 81 8.21 20.83 -12.52
N VAL A 82 8.37 19.65 -11.95
CA VAL A 82 7.94 18.37 -12.52
C VAL A 82 7.20 17.62 -11.43
N GLY A 83 6.13 16.91 -11.79
CA GLY A 83 5.35 16.17 -10.82
C GLY A 83 4.43 15.15 -11.47
N SER A 84 3.61 14.53 -10.64
CA SER A 84 2.55 13.62 -11.04
C SER A 84 1.36 13.80 -10.11
N ASP A 85 0.16 13.60 -10.64
CA ASP A 85 -1.04 13.51 -9.83
C ASP A 85 -0.98 12.19 -9.04
N ILE A 86 -1.01 12.26 -7.72
CA ILE A 86 -0.90 11.09 -6.84
C ILE A 86 -1.97 11.20 -5.78
N SER A 87 -2.88 10.23 -5.75
CA SER A 87 -3.94 10.17 -4.76
C SER A 87 -3.64 9.13 -3.70
N THR A 88 -3.41 9.59 -2.46
CA THR A 88 -3.23 8.73 -1.28
C THR A 88 -3.51 9.54 -0.02
N ASP A 89 -3.86 8.85 1.06
CA ASP A 89 -3.98 9.43 2.41
C ASP A 89 -2.86 8.86 3.30
N PHE A 90 -2.36 9.66 4.25
CA PHE A 90 -1.33 9.26 5.21
C PHE A 90 -1.24 10.23 6.40
N ASP A 91 -0.71 9.75 7.54
CA ASP A 91 -0.45 10.59 8.70
C ASP A 91 0.88 11.35 8.56
N ALA A 92 0.82 12.67 8.45
CA ALA A 92 1.99 13.53 8.38
C ALA A 92 2.89 13.45 9.62
N MET A 93 2.37 13.03 10.77
CA MET A 93 3.13 12.95 12.03
C MET A 93 4.16 11.83 12.02
N THR A 94 3.89 10.73 11.32
CA THR A 94 4.76 9.56 11.23
C THR A 94 5.46 9.47 9.88
N THR A 95 4.92 10.11 8.85
CA THR A 95 5.45 10.04 7.48
C THR A 95 6.64 10.99 7.25
N GLN A 96 7.59 10.54 6.43
CA GLN A 96 8.74 11.29 5.96
C GLN A 96 8.90 11.18 4.44
N LEU A 97 9.56 12.17 3.84
CA LEU A 97 10.05 12.07 2.47
C LEU A 97 11.38 11.34 2.44
N GLU A 98 11.53 10.42 1.49
CA GLU A 98 12.80 9.80 1.14
C GLU A 98 13.16 10.11 -0.31
N ILE A 99 14.23 10.89 -0.48
CA ILE A 99 14.65 11.42 -1.76
C ILE A 99 15.96 10.76 -2.16
N ARG A 100 15.91 9.93 -3.20
CA ARG A 100 17.09 9.28 -3.77
C ARG A 100 17.65 10.17 -4.87
N VAL A 101 18.73 10.88 -4.56
CA VAL A 101 19.27 11.96 -5.41
C VAL A 101 20.78 11.86 -5.59
N ARG A 102 21.27 12.18 -6.77
CA ARG A 102 22.68 12.39 -7.09
C ARG A 102 22.88 13.85 -7.48
N VAL A 103 23.80 14.52 -6.82
CA VAL A 103 24.17 15.90 -7.16
C VAL A 103 25.23 15.89 -8.27
N GLY A 104 25.02 16.68 -9.30
CA GLY A 104 25.95 16.85 -10.42
C GLY A 104 27.16 17.69 -10.05
N SER A 105 28.28 17.48 -10.74
CA SER A 105 29.53 18.21 -10.45
C SER A 105 29.48 19.71 -10.78
N LEU A 106 28.48 20.15 -11.54
CA LEU A 106 28.27 21.55 -11.90
C LEU A 106 27.14 22.21 -11.08
N ASN A 107 26.60 21.51 -10.07
CA ASN A 107 25.57 22.05 -9.21
C ASN A 107 26.14 23.17 -8.30
N GLU A 108 25.45 24.31 -8.27
CA GLU A 108 25.72 25.43 -7.38
C GLU A 108 24.56 25.69 -6.40
N ALA A 109 23.37 25.13 -6.66
CA ALA A 109 22.20 25.24 -5.80
C ALA A 109 22.42 24.52 -4.46
N THR A 110 21.95 25.12 -3.37
CA THR A 110 22.02 24.52 -2.03
C THR A 110 20.81 23.66 -1.71
N ASN A 111 19.71 23.83 -2.44
CA ASN A 111 18.46 23.16 -2.20
C ASN A 111 17.62 23.08 -3.48
N PHE A 112 16.59 22.24 -3.43
CA PHE A 112 15.40 22.31 -4.27
C PHE A 112 14.17 22.06 -3.39
N ARG A 113 12.97 22.06 -3.97
CA ARG A 113 11.73 21.84 -3.24
C ARG A 113 11.06 20.53 -3.63
N VAL A 114 10.48 19.86 -2.64
CA VAL A 114 9.40 18.89 -2.86
C VAL A 114 8.10 19.55 -2.43
N VAL A 115 7.05 19.42 -3.24
CA VAL A 115 5.73 20.00 -2.96
C VAL A 115 4.68 18.90 -2.91
N LEU A 116 3.86 18.92 -1.87
CA LEU A 116 2.74 18.01 -1.66
C LEU A 116 1.44 18.83 -1.70
N ALA A 117 0.52 18.50 -2.60
CA ALA A 117 -0.79 19.13 -2.68
C ALA A 117 -1.82 18.32 -1.89
N ASP A 118 -2.45 18.97 -0.93
CA ASP A 118 -3.52 18.46 -0.09
C ASP A 118 -4.89 18.81 -0.67
N ASN A 119 -5.88 17.97 -0.36
CA ASN A 119 -7.27 18.12 -0.72
C ASN A 119 -8.12 18.33 0.53
N ASP A 120 -8.60 19.56 0.71
CA ASP A 120 -9.51 19.94 1.79
C ASP A 120 -10.99 19.93 1.37
N GLY A 121 -11.28 19.40 0.17
CA GLY A 121 -12.61 19.28 -0.39
C GLY A 121 -12.72 19.83 -1.82
N GLU A 122 -13.92 19.77 -2.37
CA GLU A 122 -14.16 20.14 -3.77
C GLU A 122 -13.72 21.58 -4.09
N GLY A 123 -12.64 21.72 -4.87
CA GLY A 123 -12.09 23.02 -5.28
C GLY A 123 -11.36 23.77 -4.16
N VAL A 124 -10.93 23.08 -3.11
CA VAL A 124 -10.22 23.64 -1.94
C VAL A 124 -9.00 22.78 -1.64
N GLY A 125 -7.85 23.40 -1.41
CA GLY A 125 -6.64 22.67 -1.03
C GLY A 125 -5.41 23.55 -0.88
N ASP A 126 -4.40 23.01 -0.21
CA ASP A 126 -3.14 23.67 0.07
C ASP A 126 -1.95 22.89 -0.49
N GLU A 127 -0.89 23.60 -0.87
CA GLU A 127 0.40 23.08 -1.27
C GLU A 127 1.41 23.31 -0.15
N PHE A 128 1.95 22.22 0.37
CA PHE A 128 2.99 22.19 1.38
C PHE A 128 4.35 22.00 0.72
N GLN A 129 5.27 22.96 0.92
CA GLN A 129 6.58 22.95 0.28
C GLN A 129 7.68 22.61 1.29
N PHE A 130 8.59 21.72 0.91
CA PHE A 130 9.70 21.24 1.74
C PHE A 130 11.03 21.56 1.05
N TYR A 131 11.97 22.18 1.77
CA TYR A 131 13.33 22.33 1.25
C TYR A 131 14.13 21.04 1.42
N ILE A 132 14.69 20.56 0.31
CA ILE A 132 15.61 19.44 0.30
C ILE A 132 17.03 20.00 0.24
N ASP A 133 17.74 19.95 1.37
CA ASP A 133 19.12 20.44 1.48
C ASP A 133 20.09 19.50 0.78
N ILE A 134 20.75 20.01 -0.26
CA ILE A 134 21.78 19.31 -1.03
C ILE A 134 23.16 19.96 -0.89
N ALA A 135 23.30 21.01 -0.07
CA ALA A 135 24.53 21.81 0.03
C ALA A 135 25.75 21.01 0.52
N SER A 136 25.51 19.96 1.30
CA SER A 136 26.56 19.08 1.84
C SER A 136 26.70 17.74 1.12
N VAL A 137 25.87 17.48 0.10
CA VAL A 137 25.92 16.24 -0.68
C VAL A 137 27.14 16.28 -1.59
N THR A 138 27.96 15.23 -1.53
CA THR A 138 29.13 15.12 -2.41
C THR A 138 28.67 14.76 -3.82
N PRO A 139 29.10 15.52 -4.86
CA PRO A 139 28.71 15.21 -6.23
C PRO A 139 29.17 13.82 -6.70
N GLY A 140 28.33 13.17 -7.52
CA GLY A 140 28.68 11.98 -8.31
C GLY A 140 28.02 10.66 -7.91
N GLU A 141 27.66 10.46 -6.64
CA GLU A 141 26.97 9.23 -6.18
C GLU A 141 25.54 9.53 -5.75
N PHE A 142 24.65 8.56 -5.92
CA PHE A 142 23.30 8.65 -5.38
C PHE A 142 23.34 8.50 -3.86
N VAL A 143 22.66 9.41 -3.17
CA VAL A 143 22.43 9.41 -1.73
C VAL A 143 20.93 9.46 -1.44
N THR A 144 20.52 8.95 -0.28
CA THR A 144 19.14 9.11 0.19
C THR A 144 19.11 10.22 1.22
N ILE A 145 18.26 11.21 0.97
CA ILE A 145 17.97 12.31 1.90
C ILE A 145 16.62 12.02 2.55
N ILE A 146 16.58 12.06 3.87
CA ILE A 146 15.36 11.88 4.66
C ILE A 146 14.89 13.25 5.14
N GLN A 147 13.62 13.57 4.89
CA GLN A 147 12.98 14.83 5.27
C GLN A 147 11.63 14.55 5.94
N PRO A 148 11.53 14.60 7.29
CA PRO A 148 10.25 14.48 8.00
C PRO A 148 9.24 15.55 7.57
N LEU A 149 7.94 15.27 7.64
CA LEU A 149 6.92 16.24 7.22
C LEU A 149 6.55 17.27 8.31
N THR A 150 6.86 16.99 9.57
CA THR A 150 6.43 17.84 10.70
C THR A 150 7.57 18.53 11.43
N ASN A 151 8.77 17.96 11.42
CA ASN A 151 9.93 18.56 12.09
C ASN A 151 11.29 18.15 11.47
N PRO A 152 11.93 19.02 10.66
CA PRO A 152 11.41 20.31 10.22
C PRO A 152 10.20 20.12 9.30
N GLY A 153 9.14 20.91 9.50
CA GLY A 153 7.94 20.84 8.67
C GLY A 153 8.06 21.65 7.36
N PRO A 154 6.93 21.90 6.68
CA PRO A 154 6.92 22.67 5.45
C PRO A 154 7.47 24.08 5.68
N VAL A 155 8.29 24.54 4.74
CA VAL A 155 8.92 25.86 4.76
C VAL A 155 7.98 26.95 4.24
N PHE A 156 6.98 26.54 3.46
CA PHE A 156 5.98 27.42 2.89
C PHE A 156 4.69 26.63 2.63
N VAL A 157 3.55 27.31 2.81
CA VAL A 157 2.21 26.78 2.53
C VAL A 157 1.48 27.82 1.68
N GLN A 158 0.83 27.38 0.62
CA GLN A 158 0.04 28.24 -0.27
C GLN A 158 -1.21 27.52 -0.78
N PRO A 159 -2.23 28.22 -1.27
CA PRO A 159 -3.33 27.56 -1.96
C PRO A 159 -2.83 26.79 -3.19
N GLY A 160 -3.42 25.64 -3.45
CA GLY A 160 -3.16 24.89 -4.68
C GLY A 160 -3.51 25.70 -5.93
N PHE A 161 -2.84 25.41 -7.05
CA PHE A 161 -3.09 26.10 -8.30
C PHE A 161 -4.57 25.99 -8.72
N GLU A 162 -5.21 27.13 -8.97
CA GLU A 162 -6.65 27.23 -9.30
C GLU A 162 -7.62 26.74 -8.20
N LEU A 163 -7.14 26.49 -6.98
CA LEU A 163 -7.96 26.11 -5.83
C LEU A 163 -8.23 27.30 -4.90
N ASN A 164 -9.32 27.20 -4.14
CA ASN A 164 -9.52 28.09 -2.99
C ASN A 164 -8.56 27.67 -1.86
N PRO A 165 -8.10 28.62 -1.01
CA PRO A 165 -7.26 28.31 0.14
C PRO A 165 -7.88 27.26 1.06
N GLY A 166 -7.06 26.32 1.49
CA GLY A 166 -7.41 25.26 2.43
C GLY A 166 -7.36 25.69 3.89
N ASP A 167 -7.24 24.71 4.79
CA ASP A 167 -7.21 24.92 6.23
C ASP A 167 -5.80 25.07 6.82
N THR A 168 -4.77 24.90 6.00
CA THR A 168 -3.33 24.97 6.29
C THR A 168 -2.81 23.90 7.26
N ILE A 169 -3.60 22.89 7.55
CA ILE A 169 -3.24 21.74 8.40
C ILE A 169 -2.71 20.63 7.48
N GLN A 170 -1.71 19.87 7.96
CA GLN A 170 -1.16 18.75 7.20
C GLN A 170 -2.02 17.50 7.41
N ASN A 171 -3.21 17.45 6.81
CA ASN A 171 -4.17 16.33 6.84
C ASN A 171 -4.38 15.77 5.43
N TYR A 172 -3.27 15.26 4.88
CA TYR A 172 -3.15 14.96 3.47
C TYR A 172 -4.21 14.01 2.93
N GLY A 173 -5.18 14.53 2.18
CA GLY A 173 -5.74 13.85 1.02
C GLY A 173 -4.87 14.17 -0.18
N LEU A 174 -3.68 13.55 -0.29
CA LEU A 174 -2.71 13.90 -1.33
C LEU A 174 -3.38 13.85 -2.70
N THR A 175 -3.15 14.86 -3.51
CA THR A 175 -3.59 14.90 -4.91
C THR A 175 -2.44 15.00 -5.88
N GLN A 176 -1.28 15.48 -5.41
CA GLN A 176 -0.15 15.75 -6.27
C GLN A 176 1.17 15.76 -5.50
N MET A 177 2.22 15.26 -6.15
CA MET A 177 3.59 15.38 -5.67
C MET A 177 4.45 16.02 -6.76
N GLN A 178 5.31 16.96 -6.37
CA GLN A 178 6.17 17.70 -7.29
C GLN A 178 7.59 17.85 -6.77
N ILE A 179 8.52 18.03 -7.71
CA ILE A 179 9.88 18.52 -7.51
C ILE A 179 9.96 19.89 -8.20
N GLN A 180 10.38 20.92 -7.48
CA GLN A 180 10.50 22.27 -8.00
C GLN A 180 11.88 22.87 -7.73
N SER A 181 12.36 23.72 -8.62
CA SER A 181 13.49 24.61 -8.31
C SER A 181 13.06 25.73 -7.36
N GLU A 182 14.03 26.37 -6.72
CA GLU A 182 13.74 27.52 -5.85
C GLU A 182 13.29 28.72 -6.69
N TYR A 183 12.08 29.24 -6.43
CA TYR A 183 11.56 30.41 -7.13
C TYR A 183 12.50 31.61 -7.00
N GLY A 184 13.00 32.12 -8.13
CA GLY A 184 13.93 33.25 -8.16
C GLY A 184 15.38 32.89 -7.82
N GLY A 185 15.71 31.59 -7.71
CA GLY A 185 17.05 31.10 -7.41
C GLY A 185 17.98 31.19 -8.62
N THR A 186 19.13 31.87 -8.47
CA THR A 186 20.09 32.08 -9.58
C THR A 186 21.18 31.01 -9.68
N ALA A 187 21.27 30.12 -8.70
CA ALA A 187 22.28 29.07 -8.66
C ALA A 187 21.86 27.89 -9.55
N ARG A 188 22.80 27.35 -10.33
CA ARG A 188 22.56 26.18 -11.17
C ARG A 188 22.14 24.98 -10.33
N LEU A 189 20.94 24.47 -10.57
CA LEU A 189 20.48 23.19 -10.04
C LEU A 189 20.83 22.09 -11.04
N GLN A 190 21.75 21.20 -10.67
CA GLN A 190 22.09 20.01 -11.46
C GLN A 190 21.99 18.77 -10.58
N VAL A 191 20.90 18.03 -10.72
CA VAL A 191 20.62 16.84 -9.91
C VAL A 191 19.97 15.75 -10.77
N ASP A 192 20.28 14.50 -10.43
CA ASP A 192 19.54 13.34 -10.91
C ASP A 192 18.71 12.80 -9.74
N ILE A 193 17.39 12.67 -9.91
CA ILE A 193 16.49 12.17 -8.87
C ILE A 193 15.92 10.83 -9.33
N GLU A 194 16.28 9.77 -8.64
CA GLU A 194 15.79 8.41 -8.91
C GLU A 194 14.35 8.25 -8.40
N SER A 195 14.07 8.71 -7.18
CA SER A 195 12.72 8.67 -6.61
C SER A 195 12.53 9.71 -5.50
N VAL A 196 11.30 10.18 -5.34
CA VAL A 196 10.79 10.82 -4.12
C VAL A 196 9.69 9.93 -3.55
N LYS A 197 9.85 9.44 -2.32
CA LYS A 197 8.88 8.56 -1.66
C LYS A 197 8.28 9.22 -0.43
N LEU A 198 7.01 8.95 -0.17
CA LEU A 198 6.37 9.17 1.13
C LEU A 198 6.37 7.86 1.89
N VAL A 199 7.14 7.81 2.97
CA VAL A 199 7.35 6.60 3.77
C VAL A 199 6.97 6.88 5.21
N ASP A 200 6.19 6.01 5.82
CA ASP A 200 6.12 5.93 7.28
C ASP A 200 7.08 4.82 7.76
N PRO A 201 8.23 5.18 8.37
CA PRO A 201 9.22 4.23 8.85
C PRO A 201 8.76 3.47 10.10
N GLU A 202 7.69 3.92 10.76
CA GLU A 202 7.07 3.27 11.91
C GLU A 202 5.86 2.41 11.51
N ALA A 203 5.28 2.63 10.32
CA ALA A 203 4.27 1.76 9.75
C ALA A 203 4.90 0.42 9.29
N PRO A 204 4.34 -0.72 9.70
CA PRO A 204 4.73 -2.01 9.12
C PRO A 204 4.48 -1.98 7.60
N GLU A 205 5.34 -2.64 6.81
CA GLU A 205 5.27 -2.66 5.33
C GLU A 205 3.87 -3.03 4.79
N ASN A 206 3.04 -3.70 5.60
CA ASN A 206 1.59 -3.82 5.43
C ASN A 206 0.84 -2.96 6.47
N PRO A 207 0.26 -1.80 6.12
CA PRO A 207 -0.53 -1.04 7.08
C PRO A 207 -1.73 -1.86 7.54
N LEU A 208 -1.69 -2.23 8.82
CA LEU A 208 -2.76 -2.92 9.53
C LEU A 208 -4.00 -2.02 9.54
N LEU A 209 -5.08 -2.45 8.90
CA LEU A 209 -6.36 -1.73 8.95
C LEU A 209 -7.06 -1.99 10.29
N ILE A 210 -7.19 -3.27 10.65
CA ILE A 210 -7.79 -3.70 11.91
C ILE A 210 -7.35 -5.12 12.27
N GLU A 211 -7.28 -5.42 13.57
CA GLU A 211 -7.06 -6.78 14.06
C GLU A 211 -8.01 -7.15 15.21
N LEU A 212 -8.40 -8.42 15.21
CA LEU A 212 -9.00 -9.14 16.33
C LEU A 212 -7.90 -9.95 17.03
N THR A 213 -7.43 -9.41 18.14
CA THR A 213 -6.54 -10.06 19.13
C THR A 213 -7.21 -10.01 20.49
N PRO A 214 -6.74 -10.77 21.51
CA PRO A 214 -7.30 -10.63 22.85
C PRO A 214 -7.14 -9.22 23.43
N ALA A 215 -6.07 -8.52 23.05
CA ALA A 215 -5.83 -7.14 23.46
C ALA A 215 -6.84 -6.18 22.83
N THR A 216 -7.05 -6.24 21.51
CA THR A 216 -8.05 -5.38 20.86
C THR A 216 -9.45 -5.72 21.35
N TYR A 217 -9.80 -7.00 21.42
CA TYR A 217 -11.07 -7.47 21.97
C TYR A 217 -11.34 -6.94 23.39
N ALA A 218 -10.37 -6.99 24.31
CA ALA A 218 -10.56 -6.48 25.67
C ALA A 218 -10.81 -4.96 25.75
N THR A 219 -10.36 -4.20 24.75
CA THR A 219 -10.52 -2.74 24.68
C THR A 219 -11.72 -2.29 23.83
N GLN A 220 -12.26 -3.15 22.97
CA GLN A 220 -13.39 -2.82 22.12
C GLN A 220 -14.68 -2.65 22.92
N GLY A 221 -15.45 -1.60 22.60
CA GLY A 221 -16.67 -1.24 23.33
C GLY A 221 -17.84 -2.19 23.08
N GLN A 222 -17.85 -2.90 21.95
CA GLN A 222 -18.95 -3.76 21.51
C GLN A 222 -18.41 -5.14 21.11
N THR A 223 -18.08 -5.98 22.09
CA THR A 223 -17.66 -7.37 21.88
C THR A 223 -18.78 -8.36 22.11
N PHE A 224 -18.66 -9.55 21.53
CA PHE A 224 -19.59 -10.64 21.75
C PHE A 224 -18.93 -12.02 21.69
N THR A 225 -19.55 -12.97 22.39
CA THR A 225 -19.36 -14.42 22.20
C THR A 225 -20.73 -15.08 22.16
N PHE A 226 -20.88 -16.17 21.42
CA PHE A 226 -22.11 -16.95 21.41
C PHE A 226 -21.85 -18.44 21.17
N GLY A 227 -22.89 -19.24 21.39
CA GLY A 227 -22.88 -20.67 21.07
C GLY A 227 -21.83 -21.42 21.90
N SER A 228 -21.13 -22.37 21.26
CA SER A 228 -20.10 -23.17 21.93
C SER A 228 -18.96 -22.32 22.52
N PHE A 229 -18.70 -21.12 22.00
CA PHE A 229 -17.64 -20.22 22.48
C PHE A 229 -18.00 -19.54 23.82
N SER A 230 -19.28 -19.54 24.20
CA SER A 230 -19.73 -19.04 25.51
C SER A 230 -19.64 -20.08 26.63
N ASP A 231 -19.33 -21.34 26.31
CA ASP A 231 -19.14 -22.39 27.32
C ASP A 231 -17.82 -22.19 28.07
N ALA A 232 -17.84 -22.50 29.38
CA ALA A 232 -16.69 -22.30 30.24
C ALA A 232 -15.48 -23.15 29.78
N GLY A 233 -14.35 -22.48 29.53
CA GLY A 233 -13.09 -23.12 29.13
C GLY A 233 -12.89 -23.25 27.62
N VAL A 234 -13.91 -22.96 26.80
CA VAL A 234 -13.79 -23.08 25.34
C VAL A 234 -12.92 -21.98 24.74
N VAL A 235 -13.05 -20.73 25.21
CA VAL A 235 -12.22 -19.61 24.74
C VAL A 235 -11.41 -19.04 25.91
N ASP A 236 -10.09 -19.08 25.81
CA ASP A 236 -9.18 -18.31 26.65
C ASP A 236 -8.67 -17.08 25.88
N GLN A 237 -8.72 -15.93 26.54
CA GLN A 237 -8.33 -14.61 26.03
C GLN A 237 -7.18 -13.99 26.84
N THR A 238 -6.68 -14.69 27.86
CA THR A 238 -5.75 -14.14 28.86
C THR A 238 -4.28 -14.47 28.58
N SER A 239 -4.03 -15.43 27.69
CA SER A 239 -2.71 -15.95 27.37
C SER A 239 -1.95 -15.13 26.31
N GLY A 240 -2.46 -13.96 25.91
CA GLY A 240 -1.92 -13.13 24.83
C GLY A 240 -2.44 -13.52 23.43
N ASN A 241 -2.90 -14.77 23.26
CA ASN A 241 -3.55 -15.30 22.07
C ASN A 241 -4.98 -15.77 22.40
N PHE A 242 -5.83 -15.91 21.38
CA PHE A 242 -7.08 -16.65 21.54
C PHE A 242 -6.78 -18.15 21.49
N ILE A 243 -7.06 -18.87 22.58
CA ILE A 243 -7.04 -20.33 22.57
C ILE A 243 -8.50 -20.77 22.51
N ILE A 244 -8.87 -21.42 21.41
CA ILE A 244 -10.23 -21.90 21.13
C ILE A 244 -10.20 -23.42 21.10
N ASP A 245 -10.91 -24.05 22.04
CA ASP A 245 -11.04 -25.49 22.15
C ASP A 245 -12.51 -25.90 22.35
N THR A 246 -13.24 -26.04 21.24
CA THR A 246 -14.66 -26.40 21.29
C THR A 246 -14.89 -27.83 21.78
N THR A 247 -13.84 -28.67 21.88
CA THR A 247 -13.97 -30.02 22.46
C THR A 247 -14.34 -30.01 23.93
N GLN A 248 -14.18 -28.87 24.61
CA GLN A 248 -14.60 -28.65 25.99
C GLN A 248 -16.10 -28.29 26.12
N SER A 249 -16.77 -27.93 25.02
CA SER A 249 -18.21 -27.65 25.00
C SER A 249 -19.02 -28.93 25.19
N ALA A 250 -20.25 -28.79 25.73
CA ALA A 250 -21.23 -29.88 25.72
C ALA A 250 -21.72 -30.22 24.29
N THR A 251 -21.54 -29.29 23.35
CA THR A 251 -21.82 -29.45 21.93
C THR A 251 -20.58 -29.06 21.11
N PRO A 252 -19.55 -29.92 21.03
CA PRO A 252 -18.31 -29.59 20.31
C PRO A 252 -18.50 -29.23 18.84
N ALA A 253 -19.51 -29.86 18.21
CA ALA A 253 -19.94 -29.59 16.83
C ALA A 253 -20.90 -28.39 16.71
N GLY A 254 -21.23 -27.73 17.80
CA GLY A 254 -22.19 -26.63 17.79
C GLY A 254 -21.55 -25.35 17.29
N THR A 255 -22.33 -24.54 16.57
CA THR A 255 -21.89 -23.22 16.13
C THR A 255 -21.47 -22.39 17.36
N GLY A 256 -20.39 -21.65 17.21
CA GLY A 256 -19.93 -20.70 18.21
C GLY A 256 -19.05 -19.64 17.57
N GLY A 257 -19.00 -18.46 18.16
CA GLY A 257 -18.20 -17.37 17.61
C GLY A 257 -17.78 -16.37 18.66
N ILE A 258 -16.75 -15.62 18.30
CA ILE A 258 -16.20 -14.49 19.05
C ILE A 258 -15.85 -13.37 18.07
N GLY A 259 -16.16 -12.14 18.45
CA GLY A 259 -15.87 -10.99 17.62
C GLY A 259 -16.28 -9.68 18.26
N PHE A 260 -16.20 -8.61 17.49
CA PHE A 260 -16.75 -7.32 17.85
C PHE A 260 -17.57 -6.74 16.72
N ASN A 261 -18.51 -5.87 17.11
CA ASN A 261 -19.43 -5.14 16.25
C ASN A 261 -19.21 -3.63 16.42
N GLY A 262 -19.98 -2.83 15.68
CA GLY A 262 -19.98 -1.39 15.81
C GLY A 262 -18.68 -0.75 15.33
N LEU A 263 -17.99 -1.44 14.43
CA LEU A 263 -16.93 -0.84 13.62
C LEU A 263 -17.57 0.19 12.67
N ASN A 264 -16.75 1.13 12.23
CA ASN A 264 -17.13 2.13 11.23
C ASN A 264 -15.89 2.45 10.40
N ILE A 265 -15.45 1.45 9.64
CA ILE A 265 -14.23 1.53 8.83
C ILE A 265 -14.63 1.33 7.37
N ALA A 266 -14.46 2.38 6.58
CA ALA A 266 -14.70 2.33 5.15
C ALA A 266 -13.41 2.00 4.39
N PHE A 267 -13.40 1.00 3.52
CA PHE A 267 -12.25 0.70 2.66
C PHE A 267 -12.65 -0.06 1.39
N ASP A 268 -11.80 0.03 0.36
CA ASP A 268 -11.92 -0.76 -0.86
C ASP A 268 -11.24 -2.11 -0.67
N ALA A 269 -12.02 -3.21 -0.66
CA ALA A 269 -11.51 -4.56 -0.44
C ALA A 269 -10.40 -4.97 -1.40
N THR A 270 -10.38 -4.47 -2.63
CA THR A 270 -9.39 -4.88 -3.64
C THR A 270 -7.96 -4.50 -3.25
N GLN A 271 -7.79 -3.57 -2.30
CA GLN A 271 -6.47 -3.16 -1.80
C GLN A 271 -6.03 -3.91 -0.55
N TYR A 272 -6.84 -4.83 -0.01
CA TYR A 272 -6.62 -5.44 1.30
C TYR A 272 -6.73 -6.97 1.25
N GLN A 273 -6.11 -7.60 2.22
CA GLN A 273 -6.19 -9.04 2.45
C GLN A 273 -6.48 -9.33 3.92
N ILE A 274 -7.06 -10.51 4.13
CA ILE A 274 -7.11 -11.14 5.44
C ILE A 274 -5.75 -11.77 5.72
N GLU A 275 -5.26 -11.61 6.95
CA GLU A 275 -4.19 -12.43 7.52
C GLU A 275 -4.67 -13.09 8.81
N VAL A 276 -4.46 -14.40 8.91
CA VAL A 276 -4.65 -15.16 10.15
C VAL A 276 -3.37 -15.84 10.54
N GLU A 277 -2.82 -15.45 11.69
CA GLU A 277 -1.66 -16.09 12.29
C GLU A 277 -2.14 -17.06 13.36
N ALA A 278 -2.02 -18.37 13.10
CA ALA A 278 -2.52 -19.39 14.00
C ALA A 278 -1.70 -20.68 13.95
N LYS A 279 -1.96 -21.57 14.91
CA LYS A 279 -1.50 -22.96 14.89
C LYS A 279 -2.60 -23.88 15.43
N LEU A 280 -2.64 -25.10 14.94
CA LEU A 280 -3.59 -26.10 15.40
C LEU A 280 -3.16 -26.69 16.74
N MET A 281 -4.14 -26.91 17.60
CA MET A 281 -3.96 -27.72 18.79
C MET A 281 -3.99 -29.21 18.42
N PRO A 282 -3.29 -30.09 19.16
CA PRO A 282 -3.23 -31.53 18.85
C PRO A 282 -4.58 -32.26 18.86
N ASN A 283 -5.59 -31.68 19.52
CA ASN A 283 -6.96 -32.21 19.59
C ASN A 283 -7.90 -31.63 18.51
N ASN A 284 -7.39 -30.81 17.59
CA ASN A 284 -8.20 -30.31 16.48
C ASN A 284 -8.71 -31.48 15.64
N THR A 285 -10.01 -31.49 15.41
CA THR A 285 -10.66 -32.40 14.47
C THR A 285 -11.45 -31.66 13.40
N ALA A 286 -11.66 -30.34 13.54
CA ALA A 286 -12.34 -29.53 12.54
C ALA A 286 -11.51 -29.41 11.25
N ASP A 287 -12.15 -29.62 10.10
CA ASP A 287 -11.54 -29.45 8.78
C ASP A 287 -11.39 -27.95 8.40
N SER A 288 -12.18 -27.07 9.01
CA SER A 288 -12.17 -25.63 8.74
C SER A 288 -12.80 -24.81 9.89
N PHE A 289 -12.62 -23.50 9.83
CA PHE A 289 -13.38 -22.50 10.59
C PHE A 289 -13.73 -21.31 9.68
N ASN A 290 -14.59 -20.42 10.14
CA ASN A 290 -15.01 -19.25 9.38
C ASN A 290 -14.44 -17.96 9.97
N LEU A 291 -14.08 -17.04 9.08
CA LEU A 291 -13.94 -15.63 9.38
C LEU A 291 -15.14 -14.90 8.78
N ILE A 292 -15.70 -13.95 9.50
CA ILE A 292 -16.88 -13.21 9.06
C ILE A 292 -16.60 -11.71 9.15
N MET A 293 -16.96 -11.01 8.07
CA MET A 293 -16.88 -9.56 7.95
C MET A 293 -18.24 -9.02 7.56
N GLY A 294 -18.79 -8.11 8.36
CA GLY A 294 -20.06 -7.45 8.07
C GLY A 294 -19.85 -6.17 7.29
N ASP A 295 -20.51 -6.04 6.16
CA ASP A 295 -20.51 -4.87 5.28
C ASP A 295 -21.86 -4.15 5.35
N VAL A 296 -21.83 -2.82 5.49
CA VAL A 296 -23.02 -1.98 5.48
C VAL A 296 -22.88 -0.91 4.40
N ASP A 297 -23.77 -0.98 3.41
CA ASP A 297 -23.82 -0.05 2.26
C ASP A 297 -24.60 1.25 2.56
N GLY A 298 -25.24 1.33 3.72
CA GLY A 298 -26.02 2.50 4.10
C GLY A 298 -26.97 2.26 5.27
N ASP A 299 -28.28 2.30 5.00
CA ASP A 299 -29.33 2.04 5.98
C ASP A 299 -30.29 0.93 5.51
N ASP A 300 -30.96 0.26 6.44
CA ASP A 300 -31.92 -0.82 6.14
C ASP A 300 -33.24 -0.29 5.53
N SER A 301 -33.21 0.81 4.79
CA SER A 301 -34.40 1.48 4.22
C SER A 301 -34.89 0.85 2.92
N GLY A 302 -34.07 0.02 2.26
CA GLY A 302 -34.42 -0.64 1.01
C GLY A 302 -33.41 -1.69 0.53
N PRO A 303 -33.72 -2.40 -0.57
CA PRO A 303 -32.79 -3.34 -1.20
C PRO A 303 -31.48 -2.65 -1.59
N GLU A 304 -30.36 -3.36 -1.49
CA GLU A 304 -29.01 -2.89 -1.87
C GLU A 304 -28.47 -1.76 -0.97
N LEU A 305 -29.16 -1.41 0.12
CA LEU A 305 -28.71 -0.43 1.11
C LEU A 305 -28.48 -1.06 2.49
N GLY A 306 -28.83 -2.33 2.63
CA GLY A 306 -28.79 -3.08 3.88
C GLY A 306 -27.38 -3.53 4.25
N SER A 307 -27.28 -4.75 4.76
CA SER A 307 -26.02 -5.28 5.29
C SER A 307 -25.80 -6.71 4.84
N ASP A 308 -24.58 -7.02 4.43
CA ASP A 308 -24.13 -8.33 4.00
C ASP A 308 -23.00 -8.85 4.91
N ASP A 309 -23.12 -10.10 5.37
CA ASP A 309 -22.04 -10.82 6.02
C ASP A 309 -21.29 -11.64 4.97
N TYR A 310 -20.02 -11.32 4.78
CA TYR A 310 -19.07 -12.07 3.96
C TYR A 310 -18.40 -13.13 4.82
N ILE A 311 -18.53 -14.39 4.41
CA ILE A 311 -18.01 -15.57 5.11
C ILE A 311 -16.82 -16.12 4.34
N PHE A 312 -15.66 -16.20 5.00
CA PHE A 312 -14.44 -16.79 4.47
C PHE A 312 -14.13 -18.08 5.22
N THR A 313 -14.26 -19.23 4.55
CA THR A 313 -13.95 -20.53 5.15
C THR A 313 -12.46 -20.80 5.04
N VAL A 314 -11.80 -20.91 6.20
CA VAL A 314 -10.37 -21.17 6.31
C VAL A 314 -10.13 -22.66 6.59
N PRO A 315 -9.44 -23.40 5.70
CA PRO A 315 -9.10 -24.79 5.95
C PRO A 315 -8.08 -24.90 7.09
N THR A 316 -8.30 -25.82 8.03
CA THR A 316 -7.33 -26.03 9.11
C THR A 316 -6.03 -26.65 8.59
N SER A 317 -6.04 -27.28 7.41
CA SER A 317 -4.86 -27.82 6.74
C SER A 317 -3.77 -26.80 6.44
N GLU A 318 -4.09 -25.51 6.42
CA GLU A 318 -3.13 -24.41 6.18
C GLU A 318 -2.24 -24.11 7.41
N PHE A 319 -2.55 -24.67 8.57
CA PHE A 319 -1.85 -24.36 9.82
C PHE A 319 -1.04 -25.55 10.36
N ASN A 320 0.15 -25.23 10.87
CA ASN A 320 0.99 -26.20 11.55
C ASN A 320 0.48 -26.54 12.96
N THR A 321 0.94 -27.67 13.51
CA THR A 321 0.63 -28.08 14.90
C THR A 321 1.71 -27.68 15.92
N THR A 322 2.80 -27.05 15.48
CA THR A 322 3.98 -26.77 16.31
C THR A 322 4.33 -25.30 16.31
N ASP A 323 4.49 -24.72 15.12
CA ASP A 323 4.81 -23.31 14.94
C ASP A 323 3.59 -22.55 14.43
N PHE A 324 3.54 -21.24 14.69
CA PHE A 324 2.53 -20.36 14.10
C PHE A 324 2.75 -20.23 12.60
N THR A 325 1.65 -20.19 11.86
CA THR A 325 1.62 -20.06 10.41
C THR A 325 0.66 -18.93 10.06
N THR A 326 1.04 -18.09 9.12
CA THR A 326 0.18 -17.04 8.58
C THR A 326 -0.52 -17.57 7.34
N PHE A 327 -1.84 -17.58 7.36
CA PHE A 327 -2.70 -17.79 6.20
C PHE A 327 -3.14 -16.43 5.67
N THR A 328 -3.09 -16.24 4.36
CA THR A 328 -3.50 -14.98 3.70
C THR A 328 -4.60 -15.24 2.68
N LEU A 329 -5.52 -14.28 2.54
CA LEU A 329 -6.62 -14.36 1.57
C LEU A 329 -6.95 -12.95 1.04
N PRO A 330 -6.79 -12.68 -0.28
CA PRO A 330 -7.10 -11.38 -0.86
C PRO A 330 -8.60 -11.12 -0.83
N LEU A 331 -8.99 -9.89 -0.52
CA LEU A 331 -10.38 -9.44 -0.51
C LEU A 331 -10.77 -8.84 -1.88
N GLY A 332 -12.06 -8.70 -2.14
CA GLY A 332 -12.56 -8.07 -3.38
C GLY A 332 -12.39 -8.89 -4.67
N THR A 333 -11.77 -10.05 -4.61
CA THR A 333 -11.47 -10.93 -5.76
C THR A 333 -12.46 -12.09 -5.94
N GLY A 334 -13.50 -12.17 -5.10
CA GLY A 334 -14.42 -13.32 -5.05
C GLY A 334 -13.94 -14.47 -4.15
N SER A 335 -13.01 -14.20 -3.23
CA SER A 335 -12.45 -15.20 -2.30
C SER A 335 -13.41 -15.61 -1.18
N GLU A 336 -14.54 -14.94 -1.02
CA GLU A 336 -15.59 -15.33 -0.07
C GLU A 336 -16.17 -16.70 -0.41
N SER A 337 -16.45 -17.48 0.62
CA SER A 337 -17.07 -18.80 0.48
C SER A 337 -18.59 -18.69 0.39
N GLU A 338 -19.17 -17.74 1.11
CA GLU A 338 -20.60 -17.47 1.15
C GLU A 338 -20.85 -16.00 1.49
N ARG A 339 -21.97 -15.47 0.98
CA ARG A 339 -22.51 -14.17 1.37
C ARG A 339 -23.94 -14.36 1.85
N VAL A 340 -24.27 -13.79 3.00
CA VAL A 340 -25.61 -13.85 3.59
C VAL A 340 -26.03 -12.46 4.06
N ASN A 341 -27.34 -12.21 4.14
CA ASN A 341 -27.82 -10.97 4.75
C ASN A 341 -27.46 -10.97 6.24
N THR A 342 -26.92 -9.86 6.75
CA THR A 342 -26.55 -9.72 8.16
C THR A 342 -27.76 -9.91 9.07
N PHE A 343 -27.53 -10.53 10.22
CA PHE A 343 -28.58 -10.76 11.21
C PHE A 343 -29.25 -9.43 11.65
N ASP A 344 -30.56 -9.46 11.87
CA ASP A 344 -31.42 -8.31 12.19
C ASP A 344 -31.62 -7.24 11.09
N PHE A 345 -30.99 -7.37 9.91
CA PHE A 345 -31.32 -6.56 8.73
C PHE A 345 -32.46 -7.19 7.92
N VAL A 346 -33.38 -6.36 7.44
CA VAL A 346 -34.48 -6.78 6.56
C VAL A 346 -34.00 -6.93 5.12
N ASN A 347 -33.11 -6.05 4.68
CA ASN A 347 -32.55 -6.02 3.33
C ASN A 347 -31.06 -6.39 3.35
N GLY A 348 -30.62 -7.10 2.30
CA GLY A 348 -29.18 -7.31 2.05
C GLY A 348 -28.53 -6.06 1.45
N GLY A 349 -27.20 -6.06 1.47
CA GLY A 349 -26.36 -5.06 0.82
C GLY A 349 -26.40 -5.16 -0.71
N ASP A 350 -25.56 -4.39 -1.36
CA ASP A 350 -25.41 -4.35 -2.82
C ASP A 350 -24.62 -5.57 -3.36
N GLY A 351 -24.02 -6.36 -2.46
CA GLY A 351 -23.28 -7.55 -2.78
C GLY A 351 -21.91 -7.30 -3.39
N LEU A 352 -21.36 -6.11 -3.22
CA LEU A 352 -19.97 -5.75 -3.48
C LEU A 352 -19.21 -5.70 -2.14
N GLN A 353 -17.88 -5.81 -2.21
CA GLN A 353 -17.00 -5.71 -1.03
C GLN A 353 -16.43 -4.30 -0.90
N ASN A 354 -17.30 -3.30 -0.88
CA ASN A 354 -17.00 -1.87 -0.68
C ASN A 354 -17.17 -1.54 0.81
N PHE A 355 -16.46 -2.31 1.65
CA PHE A 355 -16.74 -2.45 3.06
C PHE A 355 -16.98 -1.11 3.77
N GLY A 356 -18.21 -0.91 4.24
CA GLY A 356 -18.52 -0.18 5.46
C GLY A 356 -18.42 -1.12 6.65
N LEU A 357 -17.20 -1.57 6.99
CA LEU A 357 -16.97 -2.67 7.92
C LEU A 357 -17.60 -2.37 9.29
N THR A 358 -18.53 -3.23 9.70
CA THR A 358 -19.25 -3.12 10.98
C THR A 358 -18.95 -4.24 11.96
N GLN A 359 -18.49 -5.39 11.46
CA GLN A 359 -18.25 -6.59 12.24
C GLN A 359 -16.98 -7.32 11.81
N LEU A 360 -16.26 -7.88 12.79
CA LEU A 360 -15.15 -8.80 12.58
C LEU A 360 -15.28 -9.98 13.54
N GLN A 361 -15.29 -11.21 13.01
CA GLN A 361 -15.59 -12.40 13.80
C GLN A 361 -14.82 -13.65 13.37
N ILE A 362 -14.47 -14.47 14.36
CA ILE A 362 -14.04 -15.86 14.20
C ILE A 362 -15.21 -16.76 14.60
N GLN A 363 -15.51 -17.79 13.79
CA GLN A 363 -16.64 -18.68 14.01
C GLN A 363 -16.27 -20.15 13.76
N ALA A 364 -16.68 -21.03 14.67
CA ALA A 364 -16.82 -22.46 14.38
C ALA A 364 -18.21 -22.73 13.78
N ASN A 365 -18.27 -23.35 12.60
CA ASN A 365 -19.54 -23.73 11.95
C ASN A 365 -19.91 -25.19 12.28
N ALA A 366 -21.20 -25.44 12.48
CA ALA A 366 -21.74 -26.77 12.79
C ALA A 366 -21.81 -27.71 11.58
N ASP A 367 -21.74 -27.17 10.37
CA ASP A 367 -21.85 -27.96 9.14
C ASP A 367 -20.53 -28.64 8.71
N PHE A 368 -19.42 -28.39 9.43
CA PHE A 368 -18.14 -29.01 9.13
C PHE A 368 -18.07 -30.47 9.60
N THR A 369 -17.55 -31.34 8.73
CA THR A 369 -17.24 -32.72 9.08
C THR A 369 -16.14 -32.76 10.13
N ASN A 370 -16.32 -33.54 11.19
CA ASN A 370 -15.43 -33.70 12.36
C ASN A 370 -15.38 -32.49 13.34
N SER A 371 -15.80 -32.76 14.58
CA SER A 371 -16.67 -31.87 15.35
C SER A 371 -15.99 -31.11 16.50
N GLY A 372 -14.73 -30.68 16.37
CA GLY A 372 -14.05 -29.98 17.45
C GLY A 372 -12.92 -29.12 16.95
N LEU A 373 -13.09 -27.80 17.03
CA LEU A 373 -12.07 -26.83 16.66
C LEU A 373 -11.12 -26.65 17.85
N GLY A 374 -9.85 -27.00 17.66
CA GLY A 374 -8.77 -26.76 18.60
C GLY A 374 -7.71 -25.90 17.92
N ILE A 375 -7.68 -24.60 18.20
CA ILE A 375 -6.79 -23.66 17.51
C ILE A 375 -6.30 -22.58 18.46
N GLU A 376 -5.05 -22.19 18.31
CA GLU A 376 -4.48 -21.01 18.95
C GLU A 376 -4.26 -19.94 17.88
N ILE A 377 -4.97 -18.83 18.00
CA ILE A 377 -4.96 -17.71 17.04
C ILE A 377 -4.27 -16.52 17.70
N VAL A 378 -3.17 -16.06 17.12
CA VAL A 378 -2.46 -14.85 17.54
C VAL A 378 -3.27 -13.63 17.13
N ARG A 379 -3.64 -13.57 15.84
CA ARG A 379 -4.42 -12.49 15.27
C ARG A 379 -5.28 -12.96 14.10
N PHE A 380 -6.42 -12.30 13.93
CA PHE A 380 -7.12 -12.18 12.66
C PHE A 380 -7.08 -10.70 12.28
N SER A 381 -6.39 -10.35 11.20
CA SER A 381 -6.20 -8.97 10.76
C SER A 381 -6.63 -8.75 9.32
N ILE A 382 -7.02 -7.51 9.03
CA ILE A 382 -7.14 -6.99 7.67
C ILE A 382 -5.95 -6.05 7.49
N VAL A 383 -5.16 -6.32 6.46
CA VAL A 383 -3.96 -5.55 6.15
C VAL A 383 -3.99 -5.16 4.69
N ARG A 384 -3.38 -4.03 4.36
CA ARG A 384 -3.24 -3.65 2.95
C ARG A 384 -2.35 -4.67 2.24
N ILE A 385 -2.71 -5.03 1.02
CA ILE A 385 -1.85 -5.83 0.14
C ILE A 385 -0.62 -4.98 -0.17
N PRO A 386 0.60 -5.46 0.11
CA PRO A 386 1.80 -4.75 -0.31
C PRO A 386 1.86 -4.74 -1.83
N GLU A 387 2.19 -3.60 -2.44
CA GLU A 387 2.38 -3.52 -3.89
C GLU A 387 3.48 -4.50 -4.32
N LEU A 388 3.10 -5.53 -5.07
CA LEU A 388 4.03 -6.51 -5.64
C LEU A 388 4.45 -6.04 -7.03
N GLU A 389 5.76 -5.92 -7.25
CA GLU A 389 6.28 -5.62 -8.57
C GLU A 389 5.86 -6.72 -9.56
N GLY A 390 5.15 -6.33 -10.63
CA GLY A 390 4.66 -7.27 -11.64
C GLY A 390 3.24 -7.79 -11.40
N ASP A 391 2.61 -7.45 -10.27
CA ASP A 391 1.17 -7.62 -10.04
C ASP A 391 0.44 -6.48 -10.76
N TYR A 392 -0.06 -6.77 -11.95
CA TYR A 392 -0.68 -5.80 -12.84
C TYR A 392 -2.19 -5.75 -12.72
N ASN A 393 -2.82 -6.80 -12.20
CA ASN A 393 -4.26 -6.78 -11.92
C ASN A 393 -4.58 -6.32 -10.48
N GLY A 394 -3.56 -6.19 -9.62
CA GLY A 394 -3.67 -5.72 -8.24
C GLY A 394 -4.30 -6.76 -7.30
N ASP A 395 -4.25 -8.04 -7.63
CA ASP A 395 -4.89 -9.10 -6.84
C ASP A 395 -4.02 -9.68 -5.71
N GLY A 396 -2.81 -9.14 -5.57
CA GLY A 396 -1.84 -9.58 -4.57
C GLY A 396 -1.09 -10.83 -4.98
N MET A 397 -1.12 -11.26 -6.23
CA MET A 397 -0.33 -12.38 -6.73
C MET A 397 0.23 -12.06 -8.10
N VAL A 398 1.53 -12.34 -8.31
CA VAL A 398 2.11 -12.22 -9.65
C VAL A 398 1.92 -13.54 -10.39
N ASP A 399 0.92 -13.64 -11.26
CA ASP A 399 0.58 -14.86 -11.98
C ASP A 399 0.24 -14.65 -13.48
N ALA A 400 -0.42 -15.63 -14.09
CA ALA A 400 -0.74 -15.59 -15.51
C ALA A 400 -1.83 -14.56 -15.87
N ALA A 401 -2.64 -14.11 -14.90
CA ALA A 401 -3.63 -13.06 -15.08
C ALA A 401 -2.93 -11.70 -15.29
N ASP A 402 -1.85 -11.41 -14.58
CA ASP A 402 -1.06 -10.18 -14.78
C ASP A 402 -0.46 -10.09 -16.16
N TYR A 403 0.01 -11.22 -16.69
CA TYR A 403 0.49 -11.28 -18.06
C TYR A 403 -0.59 -10.85 -19.05
N THR A 404 -1.86 -11.17 -18.78
CA THR A 404 -2.95 -10.73 -19.67
C THR A 404 -3.18 -9.23 -19.57
N VAL A 405 -3.12 -8.63 -18.38
CA VAL A 405 -3.20 -7.18 -18.19
C VAL A 405 -2.05 -6.47 -18.90
N TRP A 406 -0.81 -6.97 -18.75
CA TRP A 406 0.35 -6.46 -19.48
C TRP A 406 0.21 -6.56 -20.99
N ARG A 407 -0.14 -7.75 -21.49
CA ARG A 407 -0.21 -8.03 -22.92
C ARG A 407 -1.30 -7.20 -23.59
N ASP A 408 -2.41 -6.98 -22.90
CA ASP A 408 -3.56 -6.26 -23.43
C ASP A 408 -3.34 -4.72 -23.37
N GLY A 409 -2.25 -4.28 -22.74
CA GLY A 409 -1.82 -2.88 -22.69
C GLY A 409 -2.41 -2.07 -21.54
N ASP A 410 -3.00 -2.77 -20.57
CA ASP A 410 -3.69 -2.18 -19.41
C ASP A 410 -2.78 -2.06 -18.18
N SER A 411 -1.56 -2.62 -18.23
CA SER A 411 -0.55 -2.42 -17.19
C SER A 411 0.12 -1.04 -17.29
N ALA A 412 0.59 -0.52 -16.16
CA ALA A 412 1.35 0.73 -16.10
C ALA A 412 2.63 0.73 -16.96
N ASP A 413 3.25 -0.44 -17.14
CA ASP A 413 4.36 -0.66 -18.07
C ASP A 413 4.05 -1.84 -18.98
N SER A 414 3.56 -1.57 -20.19
CA SER A 414 3.30 -2.59 -21.23
C SER A 414 4.50 -2.82 -22.15
N THR A 415 5.71 -2.39 -21.75
CA THR A 415 6.94 -2.57 -22.53
C THR A 415 7.63 -3.91 -22.21
N GLN A 416 8.76 -4.16 -22.87
CA GLN A 416 9.60 -5.31 -22.56
C GLN A 416 10.13 -5.27 -21.11
N ALA A 417 10.35 -4.08 -20.55
CA ALA A 417 10.79 -3.95 -19.17
C ALA A 417 9.71 -4.43 -18.19
N GLY A 418 8.44 -4.07 -18.42
CA GLY A 418 7.31 -4.60 -17.68
C GLY A 418 7.20 -6.12 -17.78
N TYR A 419 7.35 -6.68 -18.98
CA TYR A 419 7.38 -8.15 -19.12
C TYR A 419 8.50 -8.79 -18.30
N ASP A 420 9.71 -8.22 -18.35
CA ASP A 420 10.86 -8.75 -17.62
C ASP A 420 10.65 -8.65 -16.10
N LEU A 421 9.97 -7.58 -15.63
CA LEU A 421 9.59 -7.39 -14.23
C LEU A 421 8.57 -8.44 -13.77
N TRP A 422 7.49 -8.63 -14.51
CA TRP A 422 6.50 -9.68 -14.25
C TRP A 422 7.15 -11.07 -14.26
N ALA A 423 7.99 -11.36 -15.24
CA ALA A 423 8.65 -12.66 -15.36
C ALA A 423 9.63 -12.92 -14.20
N ALA A 424 10.29 -11.88 -13.68
CA ALA A 424 11.18 -11.97 -12.53
C ALA A 424 10.43 -12.24 -11.22
N ASN A 425 9.20 -11.75 -11.11
CA ASN A 425 8.37 -11.87 -9.91
C ASN A 425 7.28 -12.95 -10.01
N TYR A 426 7.18 -13.69 -11.12
CA TYR A 426 6.15 -14.71 -11.31
C TYR A 426 6.11 -15.73 -10.16
N GLY A 427 4.95 -15.85 -9.52
CA GLY A 427 4.68 -16.65 -8.34
C GLY A 427 4.90 -15.94 -7.01
N ALA A 428 5.25 -14.65 -7.01
CA ALA A 428 5.34 -13.85 -5.79
C ALA A 428 3.96 -13.63 -5.17
N THR A 429 3.90 -13.77 -3.84
CA THR A 429 2.77 -13.45 -2.97
C THR A 429 3.27 -12.65 -1.74
N PRO A 430 2.39 -11.94 -1.01
CA PRO A 430 2.76 -11.17 0.17
C PRO A 430 3.45 -12.07 1.20
N GLY A 431 4.64 -11.66 1.66
CA GLY A 431 5.47 -12.42 2.59
C GLY A 431 6.38 -13.48 1.96
N SER A 432 6.27 -13.75 0.65
CA SER A 432 7.29 -14.45 -0.11
C SER A 432 8.25 -13.43 -0.73
N GLY A 433 9.44 -13.26 -0.14
CA GLY A 433 10.50 -12.50 -0.81
C GLY A 433 10.80 -13.09 -2.18
N PRO A 434 11.41 -12.32 -3.10
CA PRO A 434 11.69 -12.79 -4.46
C PRO A 434 12.40 -14.14 -4.41
N ALA A 435 11.79 -15.13 -5.06
CA ALA A 435 12.31 -16.48 -5.08
C ALA A 435 13.68 -16.48 -5.77
N GLU A 436 14.76 -16.50 -4.98
CA GLU A 436 16.09 -16.77 -5.53
C GLU A 436 16.11 -18.17 -6.15
N GLY A 437 15.98 -18.22 -7.48
CA GLY A 437 16.48 -19.33 -8.29
C GLY A 437 15.49 -20.39 -8.79
N ALA A 438 14.19 -20.10 -8.90
CA ALA A 438 13.28 -20.99 -9.61
C ALA A 438 12.91 -20.41 -10.98
N THR A 439 13.68 -20.75 -12.03
CA THR A 439 13.20 -20.61 -13.41
C THR A 439 12.04 -21.59 -13.62
N ALA A 440 10.82 -21.19 -13.25
CA ALA A 440 9.62 -21.91 -13.65
C ALA A 440 9.56 -21.84 -15.19
N ALA A 441 9.67 -23.00 -15.84
CA ALA A 441 9.57 -23.08 -17.28
C ALA A 441 8.15 -22.65 -17.68
N VAL A 442 8.05 -21.43 -18.21
CA VAL A 442 6.83 -20.87 -18.79
C VAL A 442 6.28 -21.87 -19.82
N PRO A 443 4.99 -22.25 -19.76
CA PRO A 443 4.40 -23.10 -20.78
C PRO A 443 4.47 -22.39 -22.14
N GLU A 444 5.36 -22.84 -23.03
CA GLU A 444 5.39 -22.31 -24.39
C GLU A 444 4.01 -22.54 -25.04
N PRO A 445 3.43 -21.52 -25.70
CA PRO A 445 2.19 -21.68 -26.44
C PRO A 445 2.32 -22.85 -27.41
N THR A 446 1.34 -23.76 -27.44
CA THR A 446 1.31 -24.94 -28.32
C THR A 446 1.23 -24.61 -29.83
N THR A 447 1.47 -23.36 -30.21
CA THR A 447 1.50 -22.84 -31.58
C THR A 447 2.56 -23.53 -32.45
N LEU A 448 3.71 -23.93 -31.90
CA LEU A 448 4.72 -24.70 -32.64
C LEU A 448 4.22 -26.11 -33.00
N VAL A 449 3.49 -26.77 -32.10
CA VAL A 449 2.87 -28.08 -32.37
C VAL A 449 1.76 -27.94 -33.42
N ALA A 450 0.94 -26.88 -33.33
CA ALA A 450 -0.08 -26.58 -34.34
C ALA A 450 0.53 -26.26 -35.72
N LEU A 451 1.63 -25.52 -35.77
CA LEU A 451 2.35 -25.20 -37.01
C LEU A 451 2.95 -26.47 -37.66
N LEU A 452 3.56 -27.35 -36.86
CA LEU A 452 4.13 -28.61 -37.34
C LEU A 452 3.05 -29.58 -37.85
N LEU A 453 1.91 -29.65 -37.17
CA LEU A 453 0.75 -30.43 -37.64
C LEU A 453 0.13 -29.82 -38.91
N GLY A 454 0.06 -28.49 -39.01
CA GLY A 454 -0.36 -27.77 -40.22
C GLY A 454 0.54 -28.08 -41.42
N LEU A 455 1.86 -28.01 -41.24
CA LEU A 455 2.83 -28.33 -42.30
C LEU A 455 2.79 -29.80 -42.73
N ALA A 456 2.53 -30.73 -41.79
CA ALA A 456 2.38 -32.15 -42.10
C ALA A 456 1.16 -32.44 -43.00
N THR A 457 0.04 -31.73 -42.81
CA THR A 457 -1.16 -31.92 -43.66
C THR A 457 -0.97 -31.35 -45.07
N ILE A 458 -0.23 -30.26 -45.23
CA ILE A 458 0.12 -29.67 -46.55
C ILE A 458 1.06 -30.60 -47.34
N GLY A 459 1.99 -31.29 -46.65
CA GLY A 459 2.91 -32.25 -47.27
C GLY A 459 2.23 -33.51 -47.84
N VAL A 460 1.14 -33.96 -47.21
CA VAL A 460 0.36 -35.13 -47.68
C VAL A 460 -0.60 -34.76 -48.81
N ALA A 461 -1.17 -33.55 -48.81
CA ALA A 461 -2.06 -33.07 -49.87
C ALA A 461 -1.33 -32.83 -51.22
N ARG A 462 -0.02 -32.59 -51.20
CA ARG A 462 0.81 -32.44 -52.42
C ARG A 462 1.31 -33.75 -53.04
N ARG A 463 1.00 -34.92 -52.46
CA ARG A 463 1.40 -36.25 -52.96
C ARG A 463 0.24 -37.10 -53.50
N ARG A 464 -0.92 -36.50 -53.79
CA ARG A 464 -2.02 -37.16 -54.50
C ARG A 464 -2.12 -36.70 -55.95
#